data_AF-A0A7S1YNY9-F1
#
_entry.id   AF-A0A7S1YNY9-F1
#
_cell.length_a   1.000
_cell.length_b   1.000
_cell.length_c   1.000
_cell.angle_alpha   90.00
_cell.angle_beta   90.00
_cell.angle_gamma   90.00
#
_symmetry.space_group_name_H-M   'P 1'
#
loop_
_entity.id
_entity.type
_entity.pdbx_description
1 polymer ?
#
loop_
_entity_poly.entity_id
_entity_poly.type
_entity_poly.pdbx_seq_one_letter_code
_entity_poly.pdbx_strand_id
1 'polypeptide(L)'
;DWNEGHKLECQFYVKQRKMQPDMSVSDEEAAMPKALMLRTFASLKLLRDKQSVADDASMIKDAVSCGPNHFASLAVSPQHHSTTSKSTKTLNSSEMNIVKSIMMQHAIGKGKQKESSLDEQAAAALKIWGYDDHQHIRTNDKETPKKKSFTLDQALFRTDDAFKKNNFGILDALHSSIGEGVYPCAALLNHSCAPNTILRYKLDSGDSGGKGEAFHLPLLQIIACRNIVNGE
;
A
#
# COMPACT_ATOMS: atom_id res chain seq x y z
N ASP A 1 3.18 -6.32 -9.63
CA ASP A 1 2.60 -7.21 -10.64
C ASP A 1 1.11 -6.93 -10.68
N TRP A 2 0.62 -6.37 -11.78
CA TRP A 2 -0.79 -6.02 -11.96
C TRP A 2 -1.69 -7.25 -11.75
N ASN A 3 -1.23 -8.42 -12.18
CA ASN A 3 -2.00 -9.66 -12.12
C ASN A 3 -2.34 -10.07 -10.69
N GLU A 4 -1.42 -9.88 -9.74
CA GLU A 4 -1.68 -10.20 -8.33
C GLU A 4 -2.65 -9.23 -7.68
N GLY A 5 -2.49 -7.92 -7.91
CA GLY A 5 -3.40 -6.90 -7.39
C GLY A 5 -4.82 -7.07 -7.93
N HIS A 6 -4.95 -7.23 -9.26
CA HIS A 6 -6.23 -7.47 -9.92
C HIS A 6 -6.90 -8.75 -9.40
N LYS A 7 -6.14 -9.81 -9.19
CA LYS A 7 -6.67 -11.08 -8.66
C LYS A 7 -7.27 -10.93 -7.26
N LEU A 8 -6.62 -10.19 -6.35
CA LEU A 8 -7.17 -9.95 -5.01
C LEU A 8 -8.48 -9.16 -5.08
N GLU A 9 -8.53 -8.16 -5.94
CA GLU A 9 -9.71 -7.35 -6.17
C GLU A 9 -10.87 -8.17 -6.77
N CYS A 10 -10.61 -9.01 -7.77
CA CYS A 10 -11.59 -9.96 -8.29
C CYS A 10 -12.09 -10.92 -7.20
N GLN A 11 -11.21 -11.44 -6.34
CA GLN A 11 -11.61 -12.28 -5.21
C GLN A 11 -12.53 -11.55 -4.24
N PHE A 12 -12.26 -10.27 -3.98
CA PHE A 12 -13.13 -9.43 -3.16
C PHE A 12 -14.52 -9.31 -3.78
N TYR A 13 -14.63 -8.90 -5.05
CA TYR A 13 -15.94 -8.78 -5.73
C TYR A 13 -16.71 -10.09 -5.79
N VAL A 14 -16.03 -11.22 -6.04
CA VAL A 14 -16.67 -12.54 -6.05
C VAL A 14 -17.17 -12.94 -4.67
N LYS A 15 -16.39 -12.72 -3.60
CA LYS A 15 -16.82 -13.02 -2.22
C LYS A 15 -18.00 -12.13 -1.80
N GLN A 16 -17.96 -10.85 -2.16
CA GLN A 16 -19.03 -9.90 -1.86
C GLN A 16 -20.36 -10.33 -2.51
N ARG A 17 -20.35 -10.67 -3.81
CA ARG A 17 -21.55 -11.16 -4.53
C ARG A 17 -22.15 -12.44 -3.92
N LYS A 18 -21.33 -13.32 -3.35
CA LYS A 18 -21.83 -14.53 -2.68
C LYS A 18 -22.49 -14.24 -1.33
N MET A 19 -22.16 -13.12 -0.70
CA MET A 19 -22.68 -12.73 0.62
C MET A 19 -23.98 -11.92 0.54
N GLN A 20 -24.29 -11.34 -0.62
CA GLN A 20 -25.55 -10.60 -0.82
C GLN A 20 -26.24 -11.05 -2.12
N PRO A 21 -27.32 -11.86 -2.03
CA PRO A 21 -28.08 -12.27 -3.21
C PRO A 21 -28.93 -11.14 -3.81
N ASP A 22 -29.23 -10.09 -3.04
CA ASP A 22 -30.26 -9.12 -3.41
C ASP A 22 -30.00 -7.77 -2.72
N MET A 23 -29.34 -6.83 -3.41
CA MET A 23 -29.32 -5.41 -3.01
C MET A 23 -29.03 -4.48 -4.18
N SER A 24 -29.89 -3.46 -4.28
CA SER A 24 -29.82 -2.33 -5.21
C SER A 24 -28.56 -1.50 -5.00
N VAL A 25 -27.93 -1.15 -6.12
CA VAL A 25 -26.69 -0.38 -6.24
C VAL A 25 -26.93 1.08 -5.82
N SER A 26 -26.60 1.43 -4.59
CA SER A 26 -26.31 2.82 -4.22
C SER A 26 -25.47 2.89 -2.95
N ASP A 27 -24.17 2.56 -3.06
CA ASP A 27 -23.15 2.87 -2.03
C ASP A 27 -21.74 2.77 -2.67
N GLU A 28 -21.55 3.38 -3.84
CA GLU A 28 -20.24 3.41 -4.53
C GLU A 28 -19.19 4.23 -3.75
N GLU A 29 -19.62 5.07 -2.80
CA GLU A 29 -18.74 6.00 -2.08
C GLU A 29 -17.83 5.32 -1.03
N ALA A 30 -18.07 4.04 -0.70
CA ALA A 30 -17.29 3.27 0.29
C ALA A 30 -16.45 2.11 -0.29
N ALA A 31 -16.43 1.94 -1.63
CA ALA A 31 -15.72 0.83 -2.29
C ALA A 31 -14.24 1.14 -2.55
N MET A 32 -13.90 2.40 -2.81
CA MET A 32 -12.56 2.83 -3.27
C MET A 32 -11.40 2.54 -2.30
N PRO A 33 -11.55 2.64 -0.95
CA PRO A 33 -10.46 2.31 -0.03
C PRO A 33 -10.06 0.82 -0.06
N LYS A 34 -10.99 -0.08 -0.38
CA LYS A 34 -10.83 -1.55 -0.18
C LYS A 34 -9.99 -2.19 -1.27
N ALA A 35 -10.33 -1.93 -2.53
CA ALA A 35 -9.59 -2.45 -3.68
C ALA A 35 -8.14 -1.95 -3.65
N LEU A 36 -7.97 -0.67 -3.33
CA LEU A 36 -6.68 -0.05 -3.16
C LEU A 36 -5.86 -0.68 -2.03
N MET A 37 -6.45 -0.91 -0.84
CA MET A 37 -5.78 -1.61 0.26
C MET A 37 -5.28 -3.00 -0.16
N LEU A 38 -6.08 -3.76 -0.91
CA LEU A 38 -5.67 -5.06 -1.43
C LEU A 38 -4.51 -4.95 -2.44
N ARG A 39 -4.56 -3.97 -3.35
CA ARG A 39 -3.47 -3.72 -4.32
C ARG A 39 -2.17 -3.32 -3.62
N THR A 40 -2.25 -2.46 -2.60
CA THR A 40 -1.09 -2.07 -1.77
C THR A 40 -0.52 -3.28 -1.04
N PHE A 41 -1.37 -4.09 -0.41
CA PHE A 41 -0.95 -5.31 0.28
C PHE A 41 -0.24 -6.30 -0.66
N ALA A 42 -0.79 -6.57 -1.85
CA ALA A 42 -0.15 -7.43 -2.85
C ALA A 42 1.23 -6.88 -3.26
N SER A 43 1.32 -5.57 -3.48
CA SER A 43 2.56 -4.91 -3.88
C SER A 43 3.65 -5.05 -2.81
N LEU A 44 3.30 -4.83 -1.54
CA LEU A 44 4.24 -5.01 -0.42
C LEU A 44 4.68 -6.46 -0.26
N LYS A 45 3.76 -7.42 -0.41
CA LYS A 45 4.10 -8.84 -0.37
C LYS A 45 5.09 -9.18 -1.47
N LEU A 46 4.81 -8.79 -2.72
CA LEU A 46 5.68 -9.05 -3.85
C LEU A 46 7.09 -8.46 -3.66
N LEU A 47 7.18 -7.23 -3.14
CA LEU A 47 8.47 -6.60 -2.85
C LEU A 47 9.27 -7.41 -1.82
N ARG A 48 8.60 -7.86 -0.75
CA ARG A 48 9.23 -8.69 0.29
C ARG A 48 9.66 -10.05 -0.26
N ASP A 49 8.80 -10.72 -1.02
CA ASP A 49 9.09 -12.03 -1.62
C ASP A 49 10.26 -11.95 -2.62
N LYS A 50 10.44 -10.81 -3.31
CA LYS A 50 11.60 -10.56 -4.18
C LYS A 50 12.88 -10.27 -3.39
N GLN A 51 12.77 -9.57 -2.27
CA GLN A 51 13.92 -9.24 -1.43
C GLN A 51 14.55 -10.50 -0.82
N SER A 52 13.76 -11.52 -0.46
CA SER A 52 14.30 -12.79 0.04
C SER A 52 15.02 -13.63 -1.02
N VAL A 53 14.94 -13.25 -2.31
CA VAL A 53 15.62 -13.94 -3.43
C VAL A 53 16.86 -13.16 -3.88
N ALA A 54 16.95 -11.86 -3.57
CA ALA A 54 17.98 -10.96 -4.10
C ALA A 54 19.28 -10.92 -3.28
N ASP A 55 19.42 -11.72 -2.22
CA ASP A 55 20.67 -11.79 -1.43
C ASP A 55 21.89 -12.30 -2.24
N ASP A 56 21.71 -12.77 -3.48
CA ASP A 56 22.77 -13.22 -4.38
C ASP A 56 22.93 -12.41 -5.70
N ALA A 57 22.14 -11.36 -5.91
CA ALA A 57 22.17 -10.61 -7.18
C ALA A 57 22.69 -9.17 -6.99
N SER A 58 23.88 -8.92 -7.56
CA SER A 58 24.48 -7.61 -7.84
C SER A 58 23.42 -6.52 -8.07
N MET A 59 23.20 -5.70 -7.05
CA MET A 59 22.19 -4.64 -6.99
C MET A 59 22.17 -3.78 -8.26
N ILE A 60 20.96 -3.46 -8.72
CA ILE A 60 20.67 -2.25 -9.47
C ILE A 60 21.15 -1.07 -8.60
N LYS A 61 22.35 -0.55 -8.88
CA LYS A 61 23.03 0.47 -8.05
C LYS A 61 22.32 1.82 -8.01
N ASP A 62 21.37 2.06 -8.91
CA ASP A 62 20.73 3.38 -9.09
C ASP A 62 19.24 3.40 -8.74
N ALA A 63 18.66 2.26 -8.34
CA ALA A 63 17.33 2.24 -7.75
C ALA A 63 17.48 2.32 -6.23
N VAL A 64 17.31 3.53 -5.68
CA VAL A 64 17.11 3.72 -4.23
C VAL A 64 15.77 3.09 -3.88
N SER A 65 15.74 1.76 -3.76
CA SER A 65 14.64 1.04 -3.14
C SER A 65 14.77 1.31 -1.66
N CYS A 66 14.01 2.29 -1.20
CA CYS A 66 13.85 2.53 0.20
C CYS A 66 13.25 1.24 0.80
N GLY A 67 14.04 0.45 1.52
CA GLY A 67 13.70 -0.92 1.93
C GLY A 67 12.40 -1.05 2.75
N PRO A 68 12.08 -2.24 3.27
CA PRO A 68 10.81 -2.53 3.96
C PRO A 68 10.49 -1.61 5.15
N ASN A 69 11.51 -0.98 5.74
CA ASN A 69 11.37 -0.01 6.83
C ASN A 69 10.97 1.40 6.35
N HIS A 70 11.09 1.72 5.06
CA HIS A 70 10.81 3.06 4.56
C HIS A 70 9.32 3.34 4.38
N PHE A 71 8.53 2.33 4.01
CA PHE A 71 7.07 2.46 4.06
C PHE A 71 6.58 2.71 5.50
N ALA A 72 7.25 2.12 6.49
CA ALA A 72 6.99 2.40 7.90
C ALA A 72 7.41 3.83 8.33
N SER A 73 8.42 4.43 7.69
CA SER A 73 8.84 5.81 7.96
C SER A 73 8.03 6.88 7.21
N LEU A 74 7.52 6.56 6.00
CA LEU A 74 6.61 7.42 5.24
C LEU A 74 5.21 7.52 5.86
N ALA A 75 4.87 6.60 6.77
CA ALA A 75 3.61 6.59 7.51
C ALA A 75 3.54 7.61 8.68
N VAL A 76 4.54 8.49 8.82
CA VAL A 76 4.65 9.64 9.74
C VAL A 76 4.89 9.29 11.23
N SER A 77 5.59 10.22 11.88
CA SER A 77 6.07 10.31 13.26
C SER A 77 5.22 9.56 14.32
N PRO A 78 5.84 8.88 15.31
CA PRO A 78 5.17 8.14 16.39
C PRO A 78 4.17 8.95 17.25
N GLN A 79 4.07 10.26 17.05
CA GLN A 79 3.35 11.21 17.90
C GLN A 79 2.02 11.71 17.32
N HIS A 80 1.61 11.27 16.12
CA HIS A 80 0.31 11.66 15.58
C HIS A 80 -0.82 10.84 16.20
N HIS A 81 -1.33 11.31 17.33
CA HIS A 81 -2.58 10.81 17.92
C HIS A 81 -3.77 11.30 17.08
N SER A 82 -4.18 10.51 16.10
CA SER A 82 -5.41 10.78 15.35
C SER A 82 -6.63 10.53 16.25
N THR A 83 -7.36 11.59 16.59
CA THR A 83 -8.62 11.55 17.32
C THR A 83 -9.75 11.08 16.40
N THR A 84 -9.80 9.79 16.09
CA THR A 84 -10.74 9.22 15.10
C THR A 84 -11.82 8.32 15.72
N SER A 85 -12.99 8.89 16.00
CA SER A 85 -14.20 8.12 16.37
C SER A 85 -15.03 7.65 15.17
N LYS A 86 -14.87 8.27 13.98
CA LYS A 86 -15.59 7.87 12.74
C LYS A 86 -14.91 6.74 11.98
N SER A 87 -13.58 6.70 11.96
CA SER A 87 -12.80 5.72 11.20
C SER A 87 -12.95 4.28 11.75
N THR A 88 -13.18 4.13 13.06
CA THR A 88 -13.36 2.83 13.71
C THR A 88 -14.64 2.10 13.31
N LYS A 89 -15.71 2.83 12.98
CA LYS A 89 -16.94 2.21 12.46
C LYS A 89 -16.73 1.57 11.09
N THR A 90 -15.95 2.21 10.21
CA THR A 90 -15.75 1.75 8.82
C THR A 90 -14.90 0.47 8.75
N LEU A 91 -13.93 0.31 9.65
CA LEU A 91 -13.04 -0.86 9.71
C LEU A 91 -13.64 -2.10 10.37
N ASN A 92 -14.77 -1.95 11.06
CA ASN A 92 -15.56 -3.05 11.61
C ASN A 92 -16.71 -3.49 10.70
N SER A 93 -16.81 -2.93 9.49
CA SER A 93 -17.81 -3.32 8.49
C SER A 93 -17.61 -4.76 8.01
N SER A 94 -18.70 -5.39 7.57
CA SER A 94 -18.68 -6.75 7.01
C SER A 94 -17.74 -6.84 5.80
N GLU A 95 -17.70 -5.79 4.96
CA GLU A 95 -16.83 -5.73 3.78
C GLU A 95 -15.35 -5.64 4.17
N MET A 96 -15.01 -4.86 5.20
CA MET A 96 -13.63 -4.81 5.67
C MET A 96 -13.18 -6.13 6.30
N ASN A 97 -14.09 -6.88 6.91
CA ASN A 97 -13.79 -8.24 7.38
C ASN A 97 -13.46 -9.18 6.21
N ILE A 98 -14.11 -9.02 5.04
CA ILE A 98 -13.74 -9.74 3.81
C ILE A 98 -12.33 -9.35 3.37
N VAL A 99 -12.00 -8.06 3.35
CA VAL A 99 -10.65 -7.56 2.98
C VAL A 99 -9.59 -8.15 3.90
N LYS A 100 -9.78 -8.06 5.23
CA LYS A 100 -8.88 -8.64 6.24
C LYS A 100 -8.69 -10.14 6.01
N SER A 101 -9.79 -10.87 5.79
CA SER A 101 -9.76 -12.31 5.51
C SER A 101 -8.95 -12.64 4.26
N ILE A 102 -9.12 -11.88 3.17
CA ILE A 102 -8.36 -12.06 1.93
C ILE A 102 -6.86 -11.81 2.18
N MET A 103 -6.51 -10.74 2.89
CA MET A 103 -5.11 -10.42 3.20
C MET A 103 -4.44 -11.52 4.03
N MET A 104 -5.08 -11.96 5.11
CA MET A 104 -4.60 -13.04 5.98
C MET A 104 -4.40 -14.35 5.21
N GLN A 105 -5.38 -14.75 4.39
CA GLN A 105 -5.28 -15.93 3.54
C GLN A 105 -4.12 -15.83 2.54
N HIS A 106 -3.89 -14.65 1.98
CA HIS A 106 -2.83 -14.45 0.99
C HIS A 106 -1.42 -14.36 1.61
N ALA A 107 -1.32 -14.01 2.90
CA ALA A 107 -0.06 -13.84 3.60
C ALA A 107 0.75 -15.14 3.75
N ILE A 108 0.09 -16.26 4.08
CA ILE A 108 0.78 -17.52 4.41
C ILE A 108 1.14 -18.37 3.16
N GLY A 109 0.63 -17.99 1.99
CA GLY A 109 0.84 -18.72 0.74
C GLY A 109 -0.15 -19.87 0.52
N LYS A 110 -0.26 -20.34 -0.73
CA LYS A 110 -1.20 -21.39 -1.12
C LYS A 110 -0.79 -22.74 -0.50
N GLY A 111 -1.75 -23.47 0.08
CA GLY A 111 -1.55 -24.82 0.63
C GLY A 111 -1.46 -24.88 2.17
N LYS A 112 -0.86 -23.87 2.81
CA LYS A 112 -0.71 -23.79 4.27
C LYS A 112 -1.94 -23.27 5.02
N GLN A 113 -2.94 -22.76 4.28
CA GLN A 113 -4.13 -22.11 4.86
C GLN A 113 -4.98 -23.02 5.76
N LYS A 114 -4.98 -24.34 5.52
CA LYS A 114 -5.77 -25.29 6.32
C LYS A 114 -5.10 -25.68 7.64
N GLU A 115 -3.79 -25.45 7.74
CA GLU A 115 -2.97 -25.90 8.88
C GLU A 115 -2.63 -24.73 9.82
N SER A 116 -2.62 -23.50 9.31
CA SER A 116 -2.29 -22.31 10.10
C SER A 116 -3.47 -21.74 10.88
N SER A 117 -3.25 -21.46 12.16
CA SER A 117 -4.21 -20.78 13.04
C SER A 117 -4.50 -19.36 12.57
N LEU A 118 -5.65 -18.78 12.98
CA LEU A 118 -6.02 -17.39 12.63
C LEU A 118 -4.97 -16.37 13.08
N ASP A 119 -4.36 -16.59 14.25
CA ASP A 119 -3.33 -15.71 14.80
C ASP A 119 -2.05 -15.74 13.96
N GLU A 120 -1.66 -16.91 13.44
CA GLU A 120 -0.54 -17.01 12.49
C GLU A 120 -0.82 -16.27 11.19
N GLN A 121 -2.07 -16.31 10.68
CA GLN A 121 -2.44 -15.60 9.46
C GLN A 121 -2.41 -14.08 9.66
N ALA A 122 -2.89 -13.62 10.81
CA ALA A 122 -2.84 -12.22 11.19
C ALA A 122 -1.38 -11.74 11.35
N ALA A 123 -0.53 -12.52 12.03
CA ALA A 123 0.89 -12.21 12.20
C ALA A 123 1.63 -12.15 10.86
N ALA A 124 1.37 -13.10 9.95
CA ALA A 124 1.96 -13.08 8.61
C ALA A 124 1.52 -11.85 7.80
N ALA A 125 0.25 -11.45 7.88
CA ALA A 125 -0.24 -10.25 7.22
C ALA A 125 0.37 -8.96 7.81
N LEU A 126 0.51 -8.89 9.13
CA LEU A 126 1.18 -7.79 9.83
C LEU A 126 2.65 -7.66 9.42
N LYS A 127 3.34 -8.79 9.30
CA LYS A 127 4.70 -8.84 8.80
C LYS A 127 4.78 -8.23 7.41
N ILE A 128 3.87 -8.54 6.49
CA ILE A 128 3.81 -7.93 5.16
C ILE A 128 3.75 -6.39 5.23
N TRP A 129 2.98 -5.85 6.17
CA TRP A 129 2.90 -4.41 6.43
C TRP A 129 4.14 -3.80 7.13
N GLY A 130 5.15 -4.61 7.46
CA GLY A 130 6.37 -4.15 8.14
C GLY A 130 6.30 -4.20 9.66
N TYR A 131 5.23 -4.77 10.23
CA TYR A 131 5.12 -5.00 11.66
C TYR A 131 5.74 -6.35 12.01
N ASP A 132 7.04 -6.34 12.27
CA ASP A 132 7.73 -7.50 12.84
C ASP A 132 7.68 -7.45 14.37
N ASP A 133 7.46 -8.63 14.96
CA ASP A 133 7.41 -8.87 16.40
C ASP A 133 8.70 -8.53 17.16
N HIS A 134 9.77 -8.16 16.43
CA HIS A 134 11.10 -7.86 16.93
C HIS A 134 11.40 -6.36 17.09
N GLN A 135 10.40 -5.46 16.99
CA GLN A 135 10.59 -4.08 17.42
C GLN A 135 10.68 -4.00 18.95
N HIS A 136 11.83 -4.42 19.47
CA HIS A 136 12.24 -4.19 20.84
C HIS A 136 12.44 -2.68 21.01
N ILE A 137 11.48 -2.01 21.63
CA ILE A 137 11.76 -0.71 22.23
C ILE A 137 12.75 -1.02 23.37
N ARG A 138 14.02 -0.66 23.17
CA ARG A 138 15.00 -0.61 24.26
C ARG A 138 14.57 0.52 25.19
N THR A 139 13.65 0.23 26.11
CA THR A 139 13.47 1.06 27.30
C THR A 139 14.59 0.71 28.25
N ASN A 140 15.36 1.70 28.70
CA ASN A 140 16.47 1.53 29.64
C ASN A 140 16.04 1.14 31.06
N ASP A 141 14.76 0.86 31.28
CA ASP A 141 14.20 0.52 32.58
C ASP A 141 14.04 -0.99 32.75
N LYS A 142 14.41 -1.48 33.93
CA LYS A 142 14.41 -2.90 34.37
C LYS A 142 13.02 -3.55 34.45
N GLU A 143 12.03 -3.04 33.74
CA GLU A 143 10.72 -3.67 33.60
C GLU A 143 10.73 -4.61 32.39
N THR A 144 10.22 -5.83 32.58
CA THR A 144 10.03 -6.81 31.51
C THR A 144 9.41 -6.14 30.28
N PRO A 145 10.06 -6.16 29.11
CA PRO A 145 9.60 -5.41 27.94
C PRO A 145 8.22 -5.88 27.53
N LYS A 146 7.20 -5.04 27.72
CA LYS A 146 5.86 -5.27 27.18
C LYS A 146 5.96 -5.20 25.66
N LYS A 147 5.96 -6.37 25.01
CA LYS A 147 5.88 -6.51 23.57
C LYS A 147 4.61 -5.80 23.09
N LYS A 148 4.75 -4.65 22.42
CA LYS A 148 3.60 -3.99 21.78
C LYS A 148 3.18 -4.86 20.61
N SER A 149 2.10 -5.61 20.76
CA SER A 149 1.47 -6.31 19.65
C SER A 149 0.67 -5.29 18.83
N PHE A 150 0.97 -5.23 17.53
CA PHE A 150 0.15 -4.47 16.59
C PHE A 150 -1.01 -5.35 16.11
N THR A 151 -2.18 -4.76 15.92
CA THR A 151 -3.33 -5.46 15.32
C THR A 151 -3.43 -5.16 13.84
N LEU A 152 -4.04 -6.06 13.06
CA LEU A 152 -4.26 -5.85 11.63
C LEU A 152 -5.07 -4.57 11.37
N ASP A 153 -6.02 -4.25 12.25
CA ASP A 153 -6.80 -3.02 12.18
C ASP A 153 -5.90 -1.79 12.28
N GLN A 154 -4.99 -1.75 13.24
CA GLN A 154 -4.03 -0.65 13.38
C GLN A 154 -3.15 -0.50 12.12
N ALA A 155 -2.72 -1.60 11.51
CA ALA A 155 -1.98 -1.55 10.26
C ALA A 155 -2.83 -0.98 9.11
N LEU A 156 -4.10 -1.36 9.02
CA LEU A 156 -5.03 -0.84 8.00
C LEU A 156 -5.34 0.64 8.21
N PHE A 157 -5.59 1.09 9.45
CA PHE A 157 -5.78 2.52 9.76
C PHE A 157 -4.58 3.34 9.32
N ARG A 158 -3.38 2.87 9.66
CA ARG A 158 -2.14 3.57 9.30
C ARG A 158 -1.93 3.61 7.79
N THR A 159 -2.27 2.53 7.09
CA THR A 159 -2.20 2.49 5.64
C THR A 159 -3.17 3.47 4.99
N ASP A 160 -4.42 3.50 5.46
CA ASP A 160 -5.44 4.45 4.98
C ASP A 160 -5.01 5.91 5.20
N ASP A 161 -4.52 6.21 6.41
CA ASP A 161 -4.02 7.54 6.76
C ASP A 161 -2.79 7.93 5.91
N ALA A 162 -1.84 7.01 5.72
CA ALA A 162 -0.70 7.23 4.85
C ALA A 162 -1.13 7.44 3.39
N PHE A 163 -2.09 6.66 2.89
CA PHE A 163 -2.58 6.82 1.52
C PHE A 163 -3.22 8.20 1.33
N LYS A 164 -4.13 8.61 2.21
CA LYS A 164 -4.81 9.92 2.14
C LYS A 164 -3.86 11.12 2.14
N LYS A 165 -2.65 10.94 2.66
CA LYS A 165 -1.63 12.00 2.76
C LYS A 165 -0.58 11.94 1.65
N ASN A 166 -0.37 10.78 1.04
CA ASN A 166 0.77 10.52 0.15
C ASN A 166 0.38 9.95 -1.22
N ASN A 167 -0.93 9.82 -1.51
CA ASN A 167 -1.38 9.40 -2.83
C ASN A 167 -1.29 10.55 -3.83
N PHE A 168 -1.23 10.17 -5.11
CA PHE A 168 -1.18 11.10 -6.21
C PHE A 168 -2.34 10.83 -7.18
N GLY A 169 -3.10 11.88 -7.50
CA GLY A 169 -4.02 11.84 -8.63
C GLY A 169 -3.23 11.79 -9.94
N ILE A 170 -3.45 10.74 -10.72
CA ILE A 170 -2.89 10.58 -12.07
C ILE A 170 -3.79 11.37 -13.00
N LEU A 171 -3.22 12.37 -13.67
CA LEU A 171 -3.95 13.32 -14.49
C LEU A 171 -3.70 13.09 -15.98
N ASP A 172 -4.69 13.37 -16.81
CA ASP A 172 -4.54 13.48 -18.27
C ASP A 172 -4.00 14.85 -18.70
N ALA A 173 -3.87 15.06 -20.01
CA ALA A 173 -3.38 16.31 -20.59
C ALA A 173 -4.28 17.53 -20.31
N LEU A 174 -5.54 17.30 -19.93
CA LEU A 174 -6.52 18.32 -19.57
C LEU A 174 -6.59 18.52 -18.05
N HIS A 175 -5.67 17.92 -17.29
CA HIS A 175 -5.65 17.91 -15.83
C HIS A 175 -6.88 17.22 -15.19
N SER A 176 -7.56 16.36 -15.93
CA SER A 176 -8.64 15.52 -15.39
C SER A 176 -8.03 14.31 -14.71
N SER A 177 -8.52 13.96 -13.51
CA SER A 177 -8.08 12.75 -12.82
C SER A 177 -8.59 11.51 -13.53
N ILE A 178 -7.67 10.63 -13.94
CA ILE A 178 -7.94 9.36 -14.60
C ILE A 178 -7.59 8.16 -13.71
N GLY A 179 -7.03 8.41 -12.52
CA GLY A 179 -6.71 7.36 -11.56
C GLY A 179 -5.90 7.89 -10.37
N GLU A 180 -5.46 6.96 -9.53
CA GLU A 180 -4.64 7.25 -8.37
C GLU A 180 -3.40 6.35 -8.35
N GLY A 181 -2.28 6.89 -7.87
CA GLY A 181 -1.02 6.18 -7.77
C GLY A 181 -0.30 6.44 -6.45
N VAL A 182 0.53 5.49 -6.04
CA VAL A 182 1.43 5.62 -4.88
C VAL A 182 2.85 5.69 -5.40
N TYR A 183 3.51 6.84 -5.21
CA TYR A 183 4.89 7.08 -5.64
C TYR A 183 5.76 7.51 -4.45
N PRO A 184 6.33 6.54 -3.70
CA PRO A 184 7.02 6.81 -2.44
C PRO A 184 8.11 7.89 -2.51
N CYS A 185 8.93 7.87 -3.57
CA CYS A 185 9.99 8.86 -3.73
C CYS A 185 9.46 10.29 -3.94
N ALA A 186 8.34 10.45 -4.65
CA ALA A 186 7.74 11.76 -4.85
C ALA A 186 6.93 12.23 -3.63
N ALA A 187 6.39 11.30 -2.84
CA ALA A 187 5.70 11.61 -1.58
C ALA A 187 6.64 12.26 -0.54
N LEU A 188 7.96 12.15 -0.71
CA LEU A 188 8.95 12.84 0.12
C LEU A 188 9.04 14.35 -0.14
N LEU A 189 8.52 14.81 -1.29
CA LEU A 189 8.57 16.23 -1.64
C LEU A 189 7.58 17.00 -0.78
N ASN A 190 8.06 18.07 -0.13
CA ASN A 190 7.20 18.98 0.59
C ASN A 190 6.47 19.93 -0.35
N HIS A 191 5.36 20.48 0.13
CA HIS A 191 4.63 21.52 -0.58
C HIS A 191 5.37 22.86 -0.53
N SER A 192 5.34 23.59 -1.64
CA SER A 192 5.71 25.00 -1.75
C SER A 192 4.79 25.69 -2.76
N CYS A 193 4.32 26.90 -2.46
CA CYS A 193 3.56 27.72 -3.41
C CYS A 193 4.43 28.25 -4.57
N ALA A 194 5.75 28.20 -4.44
CA ALA A 194 6.72 28.52 -5.47
C ALA A 194 7.66 27.31 -5.67
N PRO A 195 7.17 26.23 -6.30
CA PRO A 195 7.91 24.99 -6.40
C PRO A 195 9.11 25.14 -7.34
N ASN A 196 10.20 24.43 -7.03
CA ASN A 196 11.37 24.32 -7.89
C ASN A 196 11.28 23.12 -8.86
N THR A 197 10.31 22.23 -8.66
CA THR A 197 10.03 21.07 -9.50
C THR A 197 8.54 20.91 -9.77
N ILE A 198 8.18 20.32 -10.92
CA ILE A 198 6.84 19.83 -11.23
C ILE A 198 6.83 18.31 -11.35
N LEU A 199 5.66 17.74 -11.09
CA LEU A 199 5.36 16.34 -11.27
C LEU A 199 4.58 16.16 -12.58
N ARG A 200 4.99 15.19 -13.40
CA ARG A 200 4.24 14.81 -14.60
C ARG A 200 4.20 13.30 -14.77
N TYR A 201 3.18 12.80 -15.46
CA TYR A 201 3.04 11.38 -15.77
C TYR A 201 3.41 11.13 -17.22
N LYS A 202 4.28 10.15 -17.45
CA LYS A 202 4.45 9.55 -18.77
C LYS A 202 3.52 8.34 -18.84
N LEU A 203 2.44 8.50 -19.61
CA LEU A 203 1.54 7.42 -20.00
C LEU A 203 2.10 6.81 -21.28
N ASP A 204 2.44 5.52 -21.29
CA ASP A 204 2.81 4.86 -22.55
C ASP A 204 1.57 4.79 -23.42
N SER A 205 1.55 5.61 -24.48
CA SER A 205 0.57 5.52 -25.55
C SER A 205 0.99 4.32 -26.39
N GLY A 206 0.17 3.27 -26.44
CA GLY A 206 0.49 1.98 -27.04
C GLY A 206 0.69 1.98 -28.56
N ASP A 207 1.55 2.85 -29.12
CA ASP A 207 1.92 2.86 -30.54
C ASP A 207 2.80 1.65 -30.95
N SER A 208 2.94 0.66 -30.08
CA SER A 208 3.57 -0.62 -30.39
C SER A 208 2.57 -1.53 -31.09
N GLY A 209 2.41 -1.32 -32.40
CA GLY A 209 1.57 -2.13 -33.25
C GLY A 209 1.77 -3.64 -33.05
N GLY A 210 0.69 -4.32 -32.66
CA GLY A 210 0.50 -5.76 -32.84
C GLY A 210 1.31 -6.67 -31.92
N LYS A 211 0.85 -6.84 -30.67
CA LYS A 211 0.69 -8.13 -29.95
C LYS A 211 0.44 -7.85 -28.47
N GLY A 212 -0.83 -7.89 -28.05
CA GLY A 212 -1.27 -7.88 -26.65
C GLY A 212 -0.75 -6.67 -25.86
N GLU A 213 -1.50 -5.58 -25.87
CA GLU A 213 -1.19 -4.35 -25.11
C GLU A 213 -0.94 -4.69 -23.64
N ALA A 214 0.33 -4.74 -23.25
CA ALA A 214 0.71 -4.77 -21.86
C ALA A 214 0.39 -3.38 -21.28
N PHE A 215 -0.59 -3.31 -20.37
CA PHE A 215 -0.89 -2.06 -19.69
C PHE A 215 0.34 -1.64 -18.88
N HIS A 216 0.97 -0.53 -19.27
CA HIS A 216 2.14 0.01 -18.58
C HIS A 216 1.68 0.93 -17.45
N LEU A 217 2.24 0.74 -16.26
CA LEU A 217 1.98 1.62 -15.13
C LEU A 217 2.50 3.03 -15.45
N PRO A 218 1.72 4.09 -15.19
CA PRO A 218 2.16 5.46 -15.39
C PRO A 218 3.48 5.73 -14.68
N LEU A 219 4.46 6.26 -15.42
CA LEU A 219 5.75 6.64 -14.85
C LEU A 219 5.67 8.09 -14.36
N LEU A 220 5.78 8.30 -13.05
CA LEU A 220 5.90 9.64 -12.49
C LEU A 220 7.32 10.19 -12.73
N GLN A 221 7.39 11.43 -13.21
CA GLN A 221 8.64 12.16 -13.45
C GLN A 221 8.66 13.43 -12.61
N ILE A 222 9.78 13.68 -11.93
CA ILE A 222 10.06 14.92 -11.20
C ILE A 222 10.95 15.78 -12.09
N ILE A 223 10.43 16.91 -12.55
CA ILE A 223 11.11 17.78 -13.52
C ILE A 223 11.45 19.10 -12.84
N ALA A 224 12.73 19.50 -12.86
CA ALA A 224 13.15 20.79 -12.36
C ALA A 224 12.59 21.92 -13.24
N CYS A 225 12.01 22.94 -12.61
CA CYS A 225 11.50 24.15 -13.26
C CYS A 225 12.53 25.28 -13.30
N ARG A 226 13.61 25.12 -12.54
CA ARG A 226 14.74 26.05 -12.43
C ARG A 226 16.01 25.29 -12.05
N ASN A 227 17.14 25.98 -12.06
CA ASN A 227 18.38 25.43 -11.51
C ASN A 227 18.22 25.20 -10.01
N ILE A 228 18.48 23.97 -9.56
CA ILE A 228 18.46 23.56 -8.15
C ILE A 228 19.91 23.30 -7.76
N VAL A 229 20.38 23.98 -6.71
CA VAL A 229 21.76 23.85 -6.23
C VAL A 229 21.90 22.71 -5.23
N ASN A 230 23.11 22.20 -5.04
CA ASN A 230 23.34 21.16 -4.03
C ASN A 230 23.02 21.68 -2.62
N GLY A 231 22.16 20.96 -1.89
CA GLY A 231 21.73 21.29 -0.53
C GLY A 231 20.39 22.03 -0.44
N GLU A 232 19.78 22.39 -1.57
CA GLU A 232 18.36 22.76 -1.68
C GLU A 232 17.48 21.50 -1.74
#